data_AF-A0A1Z4EJ58-F1
#
_entry.id   AF-A0A1Z4EJ58-F1
#
_cell.length_a   1.000
_cell.length_b   1.000
_cell.length_c   1.000
_cell.angle_alpha   90.00
_cell.angle_beta   90.00
_cell.angle_gamma   90.00
#
_symmetry.space_group_name_H-M   'P 1'
#
loop_
_entity.id
_entity.type
_entity.pdbx_description
1 polymer ?
#
loop_
_entity_poly.entity_id
_entity_poly.type
_entity_poly.pdbx_seq_one_letter_code
_entity_poly.pdbx_strand_id
1 'polypeptide(L)'
;MKRWQRRDAARLTMYRVSDRLHQSRVVQVPGHEIASVVSGWLAELGACSPLVDDLASAACGGDWAAASAFGDQLSVDVAVAAAA
;
A
#
# COMPACT_ATOMS: atom_id res chain seq x y z
N MET A 1 -8.49 -17.68 14.62
CA MET A 1 -8.02 -16.28 14.47
C MET A 1 -8.54 -15.73 13.14
N LYS A 2 -9.80 -15.25 13.01
CA LYS A 2 -10.36 -14.92 11.66
C LYS A 2 -11.62 -14.01 11.60
N ARG A 3 -12.01 -13.32 12.68
CA ARG A 3 -13.29 -12.55 12.71
C ARG A 3 -13.18 -11.05 13.01
N TRP A 4 -11.99 -10.57 13.36
CA TRP A 4 -11.76 -9.20 13.82
C TRP A 4 -11.45 -8.26 12.64
N GLN A 5 -10.85 -8.79 11.58
CA GLN A 5 -10.51 -8.12 10.32
C GLN A 5 -11.71 -7.45 9.60
N ARG A 6 -12.94 -7.93 9.79
CA ARG A 6 -14.09 -7.50 8.97
C ARG A 6 -14.90 -6.33 9.51
N ARG A 7 -14.70 -5.90 10.77
CA ARG A 7 -15.50 -4.82 11.39
C ARG A 7 -14.76 -3.48 11.49
N ASP A 8 -13.44 -3.49 11.66
CA ASP A 8 -12.61 -2.28 11.57
C ASP A 8 -12.49 -1.74 10.13
N ALA A 9 -12.57 -2.64 9.14
CA ALA A 9 -12.55 -2.32 7.71
C ALA A 9 -13.69 -1.38 7.24
N ALA A 10 -14.79 -1.27 7.99
CA ALA A 10 -15.95 -0.47 7.57
C ALA A 10 -15.79 1.05 7.79
N ARG A 11 -14.70 1.51 8.44
CA ARG A 11 -14.38 2.94 8.62
C ARG A 11 -12.95 3.32 8.26
N LEU A 12 -12.12 2.36 7.88
CA LEU A 12 -10.75 2.63 7.44
C LEU A 12 -10.75 2.94 5.95
N THR A 13 -10.15 4.06 5.57
CA THR A 13 -9.85 4.37 4.16
C THR A 13 -9.08 3.19 3.58
N MET A 14 -9.67 2.58 2.56
CA MET A 14 -9.03 1.50 1.81
C MET A 14 -8.15 2.12 0.73
N TYR A 15 -6.99 1.54 0.52
CA TYR A 15 -6.03 1.93 -0.49
C TYR A 15 -5.87 0.78 -1.46
N ARG A 16 -5.97 1.10 -2.74
CA ARG A 16 -5.60 0.21 -3.83
C ARG A 16 -4.09 0.37 -4.04
N VAL A 17 -3.35 -0.71 -3.85
CA VAL A 17 -1.91 -0.79 -4.09
C VAL A 17 -1.70 -1.69 -5.31
N SER A 18 -0.95 -1.20 -6.30
CA SER A 18 -0.63 -1.93 -7.53
C SER A 18 0.88 -2.08 -7.67
N ASP A 19 1.35 -3.29 -7.94
CA ASP A 19 2.76 -3.57 -8.25
C ASP A 19 3.00 -3.29 -9.75
N ARG A 20 3.98 -2.45 -10.08
CA ARG A 20 4.35 -2.19 -11.49
C ARG A 20 5.50 -3.08 -11.98
N LEU A 21 6.18 -3.81 -11.09
CA LEU A 21 7.32 -4.67 -11.43
C LEU A 21 6.91 -6.08 -11.83
N HIS A 22 5.92 -6.67 -11.14
CA HIS A 22 5.57 -8.09 -11.32
C HIS A 22 4.08 -8.34 -11.57
N GLN A 23 3.76 -8.95 -12.73
CA GLN A 23 2.42 -9.43 -13.14
C GLN A 23 1.23 -8.45 -12.93
N SER A 24 1.52 -7.17 -12.70
CA SER A 24 0.55 -6.13 -12.36
C SER A 24 -0.47 -6.57 -11.30
N ARG A 25 0.01 -7.17 -10.19
CA ARG A 25 -0.86 -7.51 -9.06
C ARG A 25 -1.44 -6.26 -8.41
N VAL A 26 -2.70 -6.36 -8.00
CA VAL A 26 -3.45 -5.28 -7.36
C VAL A 26 -4.10 -5.82 -6.10
N VAL A 27 -3.92 -5.14 -4.98
CA VAL A 27 -4.59 -5.47 -3.72
C VAL A 27 -5.24 -4.23 -3.12
N GLN A 28 -6.30 -4.44 -2.34
CA GLN A 28 -6.93 -3.38 -1.55
C GLN A 28 -6.68 -3.66 -0.08
N VAL A 29 -6.07 -2.70 0.61
CA VAL A 29 -5.67 -2.82 2.01
C VAL A 29 -5.93 -1.53 2.78
N PRO A 30 -6.15 -1.59 4.10
CA PRO A 30 -6.13 -0.39 4.93
C PRO A 30 -4.74 0.24 4.93
N GLY A 31 -4.66 1.55 5.21
CA GLY A 31 -3.41 2.31 5.11
C GLY A 31 -2.23 1.74 5.92
N HIS A 32 -2.50 1.18 7.10
CA HIS A 32 -1.46 0.56 7.95
C HIS A 32 -0.88 -0.74 7.40
N GLU A 33 -1.53 -1.37 6.41
CA GLU A 33 -1.03 -2.59 5.76
C GLU A 33 -0.22 -2.31 4.49
N ILE A 34 -0.21 -1.06 3.97
CA ILE A 34 0.52 -0.69 2.73
C ILE A 34 2.00 -1.09 2.83
N ALA A 35 2.69 -0.69 3.90
CA ALA A 35 4.11 -0.97 4.07
C ALA A 35 4.41 -2.47 4.11
N SER A 36 3.57 -3.26 4.79
CA SER A 36 3.76 -4.71 4.90
C SER A 36 3.56 -5.42 3.55
N VAL A 37 2.54 -5.03 2.78
CA VAL A 37 2.29 -5.56 1.45
C VAL A 37 3.44 -5.25 0.50
N VAL A 38 3.84 -3.99 0.41
CA VAL A 38 4.91 -3.55 -0.49
C VAL A 38 6.25 -4.19 -0.09
N SER A 39 6.53 -4.32 1.21
CA SER A 39 7.71 -5.03 1.70
C SER A 39 7.73 -6.49 1.28
N GLY A 40 6.60 -7.19 1.37
CA GLY A 40 6.49 -8.57 0.91
C GLY A 40 6.79 -8.69 -0.59
N TRP A 41 6.27 -7.76 -1.39
CA TRP A 41 6.52 -7.70 -2.82
C TRP A 41 7.97 -7.44 -3.18
N LEU A 42 8.62 -6.50 -2.49
CA LEU A 42 10.05 -6.24 -2.68
C LEU A 42 10.91 -7.42 -2.23
N ALA A 43 10.54 -8.08 -1.14
CA ALA A 43 11.28 -9.23 -0.61
C ALA A 43 11.27 -10.42 -1.59
N GLU A 44 10.17 -10.62 -2.33
CA GLU A 44 10.11 -11.61 -3.42
C GLU A 44 11.10 -11.31 -4.55
N LEU A 45 11.47 -10.04 -4.75
CA LEU A 45 12.49 -9.59 -5.69
C LEU A 45 13.90 -9.53 -5.05
N GLY A 46 14.03 -9.92 -3.77
CA GLY A 46 15.28 -9.83 -3.01
C GLY A 46 15.65 -8.42 -2.54
N ALA A 47 14.70 -7.48 -2.56
CA ALA A 47 14.89 -6.10 -2.16
C ALA A 47 14.21 -5.79 -0.82
N CYS A 48 14.77 -4.84 -0.07
CA CYS A 48 14.17 -4.24 1.11
C CYS A 48 14.43 -2.74 1.02
N SER A 49 13.43 -1.91 1.32
CA SER A 49 13.57 -0.46 1.25
C SER A 49 12.84 0.18 2.43
N PRO A 50 13.48 1.11 3.18
CA PRO A 50 12.81 1.83 4.28
C PRO A 50 11.70 2.77 3.77
N LEU A 51 11.71 3.11 2.48
CA LEU A 51 10.72 4.01 1.86
C LEU A 51 9.29 3.46 1.88
N VAL A 52 9.11 2.17 2.21
CA VAL A 52 7.79 1.55 2.34
C VAL A 52 6.96 2.17 3.48
N ASP A 53 7.61 2.55 4.58
CA ASP A 53 6.96 3.19 5.72
C ASP A 53 6.64 4.66 5.43
N ASP A 54 7.53 5.35 4.71
CA ASP A 54 7.31 6.72 4.24
C ASP A 54 6.16 6.79 3.23
N LEU A 55 6.07 5.81 2.31
CA LEU A 55 4.96 5.67 1.38
C LEU A 55 3.62 5.50 2.13
N ALA A 56 3.57 4.58 3.10
CA ALA A 56 2.36 4.34 3.88
C ALA A 56 1.94 5.59 4.67
N SER A 57 2.90 6.28 5.28
CA SER A 57 2.67 7.51 6.03
C SER A 57 2.15 8.65 5.14
N ALA A 58 2.74 8.85 3.96
CA ALA A 58 2.29 9.85 2.99
C ALA A 58 0.87 9.56 2.49
N ALA A 59 0.57 8.30 2.13
CA ALA A 59 -0.76 7.89 1.68
C ALA A 59 -1.83 8.07 2.78
N CYS A 60 -1.49 7.73 4.03
CA CYS A 60 -2.39 7.94 5.18
C CYS A 60 -2.58 9.41 5.52
N GLY A 61 -1.54 10.23 5.37
CA GLY A 61 -1.57 11.68 5.60
C GLY A 61 -2.22 12.48 4.47
N GLY A 62 -2.49 11.85 3.31
CA GLY A 62 -3.04 12.52 2.13
C GLY A 62 -2.02 13.32 1.32
N ASP A 63 -0.71 13.15 1.59
CA ASP A 63 0.37 13.76 0.81
C ASP A 63 0.60 12.92 -0.46
N TRP A 64 -0.26 13.11 -1.45
CA TRP A 64 -0.21 12.37 -2.71
C TRP A 64 1.01 12.69 -3.56
N ALA A 65 1.62 13.87 -3.38
CA ALA A 65 2.84 14.23 -4.07
C ALA A 65 4.02 13.38 -3.57
N ALA A 66 4.18 13.28 -2.25
CA ALA A 66 5.18 12.40 -1.64
C ALA A 66 4.87 10.92 -1.92
N ALA A 67 3.61 10.50 -1.79
CA ALA A 67 3.22 9.11 -2.05
C ALA A 67 3.52 8.68 -3.50
N SER A 68 3.32 9.57 -4.47
CA SER A 68 3.66 9.30 -5.87
C SER A 68 5.18 9.19 -6.08
N ALA A 69 5.97 10.07 -5.46
CA ALA A 69 7.43 10.03 -5.55
C ALA A 69 8.02 8.73 -4.97
N PHE A 70 7.55 8.31 -3.78
CA PHE A 70 7.94 7.04 -3.18
C PHE A 70 7.44 5.85 -4.01
N GLY A 71 6.22 5.93 -4.54
CA GLY A 71 5.65 4.93 -5.43
C GLY A 71 6.47 4.74 -6.71
N ASP A 72 6.98 5.81 -7.31
CA ASP A 72 7.88 5.76 -8.46
C ASP A 72 9.20 5.07 -8.14
N GLN A 73 9.80 5.39 -7.00
CA GLN A 73 11.05 4.77 -6.60
C GLN A 73 10.90 3.28 -6.25
N LEU A 74 9.76 2.90 -5.68
CA LEU A 74 9.43 1.51 -5.32
C LEU A 74 8.76 0.75 -6.47
N SER A 75 8.46 1.42 -7.58
CA SER A 75 7.67 0.87 -8.70
C SER A 75 6.33 0.28 -8.25
N VAL A 76 5.63 1.00 -7.38
CA VAL A 76 4.25 0.72 -6.96
C VAL A 76 3.37 1.93 -7.24
N ASP A 77 2.07 1.70 -7.35
CA ASP A 77 1.05 2.73 -7.44
C ASP A 77 0.08 2.60 -6.26
N VAL A 78 -0.26 3.73 -5.63
CA VAL A 78 -1.16 3.77 -4.47
C VAL A 78 -2.26 4.79 -4.74
N ALA A 79 -3.50 4.35 -4.65
CA ALA A 79 -4.68 5.19 -4.81
C ALA A 79 -5.70 4.94 -3.69
N VAL A 80 -6.51 5.93 -3.36
CA VAL A 80 -7.69 5.69 -2.50
C VAL A 80 -8.66 4.78 -3.26
N ALA A 81 -9.08 3.70 -2.62
CA ALA A 81 -10.16 2.87 -3.13
C ALA A 81 -11.48 3.62 -2.93
N ALA A 82 -12.24 3.82 -4.01
CA ALA A 82 -13.59 4.35 -3.91
C ALA A 82 -14.45 3.40 -3.06
N ALA A 83 -15.22 3.96 -2.12
CA ALA A 83 -16.28 3.21 -1.45
C ALA A 83 -17.33 2.82 -2.50
N ALA A 84 -17.67 1.53 -2.57
CA ALA A 84 -18.71 1.01 -3.44
C ALA A 84 -20.12 1.38 -2.96
#